data_AF-A0A699YX15-F1
#
_entry.id   AF-A0A699YX15-F1
#
_cell.length_a   1.000
_cell.length_b   1.000
_cell.length_c   1.000
_cell.angle_alpha   90.00
_cell.angle_beta   90.00
_cell.angle_gamma   90.00
#
_symmetry.space_group_name_H-M   'P 1'
#
loop_
_entity.id
_entity.type
_entity.pdbx_description
1 polymer ?
#
loop_
_entity_poly.entity_id
_entity_poly.type
_entity_poly.pdbx_seq_one_letter_code
_entity_poly.pdbx_strand_id
1 'polypeptide(L)'
;MEVIDDKLLSSLLPYISSGLEQGAATAYREATLMVVVALCSRTGLRKELLRGVVNSALRNIEAGPDAMRLVLMTLAHMAHTQPSLTLIPSKALKCLVSSPSFLDVLTGLGQAELALTPLLRLLTTSLVTALATAMQKSDPQ
;
A
#
# COMPACT_ATOMS: atom_id res chain seq x y z
N MET A 1 -21.51 -12.90 -4.80
CA MET A 1 -20.19 -12.41 -4.37
C MET A 1 -19.69 -13.41 -3.34
N GLU A 2 -18.69 -14.22 -3.68
CA GLU A 2 -18.15 -15.22 -2.74
C GLU A 2 -17.42 -14.49 -1.61
N VAL A 3 -17.93 -14.65 -0.39
CA VAL A 3 -17.27 -14.16 0.81
C VAL A 3 -16.09 -15.09 1.09
N ILE A 4 -14.88 -14.56 0.99
CA ILE A 4 -13.67 -15.28 1.42
C ILE A 4 -13.78 -15.50 2.93
N ASP A 5 -13.75 -16.76 3.35
CA ASP A 5 -13.84 -17.09 4.77
C ASP A 5 -12.52 -16.74 5.51
N ASP A 6 -12.65 -16.52 6.81
CA ASP A 6 -11.49 -16.18 7.66
C ASP A 6 -10.44 -17.32 7.65
N LYS A 7 -10.86 -18.58 7.43
CA LYS A 7 -9.96 -19.74 7.42
C LYS A 7 -9.01 -19.72 6.21
N LEU A 8 -9.53 -19.42 5.03
CA LEU A 8 -8.73 -19.26 3.83
C LEU A 8 -7.77 -18.08 3.99
N LEU A 9 -8.27 -16.95 4.52
CA LEU A 9 -7.41 -15.80 4.78
C LEU A 9 -6.27 -16.16 5.75
N SER A 10 -6.58 -16.80 6.87
CA SER A 10 -5.57 -17.29 7.83
C SER A 10 -4.57 -18.24 7.21
N SER A 11 -5.00 -19.09 6.27
CA SER A 11 -4.13 -20.03 5.56
C SER A 11 -3.20 -19.34 4.56
N LEU A 12 -3.62 -18.20 3.99
CA LEU A 12 -2.84 -17.40 3.05
C LEU A 12 -1.86 -16.44 3.73
N LEU A 13 -2.14 -16.01 4.96
CA LEU A 13 -1.33 -15.00 5.67
C LEU A 13 0.17 -15.32 5.70
N PRO A 14 0.65 -16.54 6.02
CA PRO A 14 2.07 -16.84 6.05
C PRO A 14 2.75 -16.59 4.69
N TYR A 15 2.08 -16.94 3.59
CA TYR A 15 2.59 -16.75 2.24
C TYR A 15 2.59 -15.27 1.85
N ILE A 16 1.53 -14.53 2.20
CA ILE A 16 1.47 -13.08 1.96
C ILE A 16 2.57 -12.37 2.75
N SER A 17 2.78 -12.72 4.01
CA SER A 17 3.85 -12.17 4.84
C SER A 17 5.22 -12.45 4.22
N SER A 18 5.51 -13.71 3.89
CA SER A 18 6.77 -14.12 3.29
C SER A 18 7.04 -13.44 1.94
N GLY A 19 6.02 -13.28 1.09
CA GLY A 19 6.18 -12.60 -0.20
C GLY A 19 6.42 -11.09 -0.09
N LEU A 20 5.98 -10.47 1.01
CA LEU A 20 6.19 -9.05 1.28
C LEU A 20 7.42 -8.78 2.17
N GLU A 21 8.12 -9.81 2.61
CA GLU A 21 9.34 -9.68 3.42
C GLU A 21 10.53 -9.16 2.59
N GLN A 22 11.50 -8.60 3.33
CA GLN A 22 12.77 -8.18 2.75
C GLN A 22 13.53 -9.42 2.27
N GLY A 23 14.04 -9.38 1.04
CA GLY A 23 14.77 -10.50 0.44
C GLY A 23 13.88 -11.57 -0.23
N ALA A 24 12.55 -11.43 -0.20
CA ALA A 24 11.68 -12.21 -1.06
C ALA A 24 12.04 -11.98 -2.53
N ALA A 25 12.05 -13.06 -3.34
CA ALA A 25 12.32 -12.97 -4.77
C ALA A 25 11.30 -12.02 -5.45
N THR A 26 11.77 -11.18 -6.37
CA THR A 26 10.94 -10.16 -7.05
C THR A 26 9.64 -10.76 -7.59
N ALA A 27 9.72 -11.83 -8.38
CA ALA A 27 8.53 -12.50 -8.94
C ALA A 27 7.55 -13.01 -7.87
N TYR A 28 8.06 -13.45 -6.71
CA TYR A 28 7.20 -13.89 -5.61
C TYR A 28 6.50 -12.71 -4.93
N ARG A 29 7.19 -11.58 -4.76
CA ARG A 29 6.59 -10.34 -4.25
C ARG A 29 5.52 -9.82 -5.19
N GLU A 30 5.79 -9.81 -6.49
CA GLU A 30 4.84 -9.38 -7.51
C GLU A 30 3.57 -10.23 -7.49
N ALA A 31 3.73 -11.56 -7.51
CA ALA A 31 2.62 -12.50 -7.39
C ALA A 31 1.84 -12.28 -6.08
N THR A 32 2.53 -12.00 -4.98
CA THR A 32 1.91 -11.73 -3.68
C THR A 32 1.07 -10.45 -3.71
N LEU A 33 1.55 -9.38 -4.33
CA LEU A 33 0.78 -8.15 -4.51
C LEU A 33 -0.44 -8.37 -5.40
N MET A 34 -0.33 -9.20 -6.45
CA MET A 34 -1.49 -9.59 -7.27
C MET A 34 -2.53 -10.38 -6.48
N VAL A 35 -2.10 -11.30 -5.61
CA VAL A 35 -3.00 -12.03 -4.71
C VAL A 35 -3.71 -11.06 -3.77
N VAL A 36 -2.99 -10.10 -3.17
CA VAL A 36 -3.58 -9.05 -2.33
C VAL A 36 -4.65 -8.25 -3.09
N VAL A 37 -4.35 -7.83 -4.33
CA VAL A 37 -5.31 -7.12 -5.20
C VAL A 37 -6.55 -7.97 -5.43
N ALA A 38 -6.39 -9.25 -5.74
CA ALA A 38 -7.50 -10.18 -5.95
C ALA A 38 -8.36 -10.38 -4.69
N LEU A 39 -7.73 -10.46 -3.51
CA LEU A 39 -8.44 -10.53 -2.23
C LEU A 39 -9.25 -9.25 -1.97
N CYS A 40 -8.64 -8.08 -2.18
CA CYS A 40 -9.30 -6.79 -1.99
C CYS A 40 -10.50 -6.58 -2.92
N SER A 41 -10.49 -7.18 -4.12
CA SER A 41 -11.63 -7.12 -5.04
C SER A 41 -12.83 -7.97 -4.60
N ARG A 42 -12.61 -8.98 -3.77
CA ARG A 42 -13.63 -9.99 -3.44
C ARG A 42 -14.21 -9.84 -2.05
N THR A 43 -13.42 -9.32 -1.11
CA THR A 43 -13.83 -9.20 0.29
C THR A 43 -13.28 -7.93 0.93
N GLY A 44 -14.00 -7.42 1.93
CA GLY A 44 -13.49 -6.37 2.81
C GLY A 44 -12.47 -6.97 3.78
N LEU A 45 -11.22 -6.55 3.68
CA LEU A 45 -10.16 -7.01 4.58
C LEU A 45 -10.15 -6.20 5.87
N ARG A 46 -9.74 -6.85 6.95
CA ARG A 46 -9.57 -6.20 8.26
C ARG A 46 -8.48 -5.12 8.18
N LYS A 47 -8.69 -4.04 8.91
CA LYS A 47 -7.80 -2.86 8.91
C LYS A 47 -6.35 -3.23 9.27
N GLU A 48 -6.17 -4.16 10.20
CA GLU A 48 -4.86 -4.63 10.66
C GLU A 48 -4.08 -5.30 9.52
N LEU A 49 -4.77 -6.13 8.72
CA LEU A 49 -4.17 -6.79 7.58
C LEU A 49 -3.79 -5.79 6.50
N LEU A 50 -4.70 -4.89 6.12
CA LEU A 50 -4.43 -3.83 5.15
C LEU A 50 -3.22 -3.00 5.59
N ARG A 51 -3.16 -2.62 6.87
CA ARG A 51 -2.04 -1.89 7.44
C ARG A 51 -0.73 -2.68 7.36
N GLY A 52 -0.77 -3.98 7.66
CA GLY A 52 0.38 -4.87 7.55
C GLY A 52 0.92 -4.95 6.12
N VAL A 53 0.03 -5.19 5.16
CA VAL A 53 0.35 -5.24 3.73
C VAL A 53 0.98 -3.92 3.25
N VAL A 54 0.32 -2.79 3.50
CA VAL A 54 0.83 -1.47 3.09
C VAL A 54 2.20 -1.19 3.71
N ASN A 55 2.39 -1.53 4.99
CA ASN A 55 3.66 -1.31 5.67
C ASN A 55 4.77 -2.19 5.10
N SER A 56 4.52 -3.48 4.82
CA SER A 56 5.52 -4.38 4.27
C SER A 56 5.85 -4.04 2.80
N ALA A 57 4.84 -3.77 1.97
CA ALA A 57 5.03 -3.43 0.56
C ALA A 57 5.86 -2.16 0.37
N LEU A 58 5.64 -1.13 1.19
CA LEU A 58 6.36 0.14 1.08
C LEU A 58 7.73 0.15 1.76
N ARG A 59 7.92 -0.63 2.82
CA ARG A 59 9.22 -0.69 3.51
C ARG A 59 10.25 -1.53 2.77
N ASN A 60 9.79 -2.57 2.08
CA ASN A 60 10.64 -3.55 1.40
C ASN A 60 10.61 -3.37 -0.12
N ILE A 61 10.28 -2.16 -0.59
CA ILE A 61 10.23 -1.89 -2.01
C ILE A 61 11.63 -1.97 -2.61
N GLU A 62 11.76 -2.71 -3.71
CA GLU A 62 13.01 -2.73 -4.48
C GLU A 62 13.26 -1.38 -5.14
N ALA A 63 14.54 -1.02 -5.27
CA ALA A 63 14.92 0.20 -5.95
C ALA A 63 14.61 0.06 -7.44
N GLY A 64 13.66 0.85 -7.94
CA GLY A 64 13.34 0.88 -9.36
C GLY A 64 11.98 1.48 -9.67
N PRO A 65 11.77 2.00 -10.88
CA PRO A 65 10.48 2.54 -11.30
C PRO A 65 9.40 1.45 -11.43
N ASP A 66 9.75 0.23 -11.84
CA ASP A 66 8.77 -0.84 -12.07
C ASP A 66 8.20 -1.40 -10.75
N ALA A 67 9.07 -1.66 -9.77
CA ALA A 67 8.63 -2.05 -8.43
C ALA A 67 7.76 -0.97 -7.78
N MET A 68 8.14 0.31 -7.92
CA MET A 68 7.32 1.45 -7.47
C MET A 68 5.96 1.51 -8.17
N ARG A 69 5.94 1.30 -9.50
CA ARG A 69 4.71 1.29 -10.29
C ARG A 69 3.74 0.23 -9.79
N LEU A 70 4.22 -1.00 -9.59
CA LEU A 70 3.37 -2.09 -9.11
C LEU A 70 2.81 -1.81 -7.71
N VAL A 71 3.62 -1.29 -6.80
CA VAL A 71 3.18 -0.95 -5.44
C VAL A 71 2.15 0.18 -5.47
N LEU A 72 2.35 1.23 -6.27
CA LEU A 72 1.39 2.33 -6.40
C LEU A 72 0.07 1.88 -7.04
N MET A 73 0.13 1.01 -8.05
CA MET A 73 -1.08 0.41 -8.64
C MET A 73 -1.83 -0.46 -7.61
N THR A 74 -1.10 -1.24 -6.82
CA THR A 74 -1.68 -2.05 -5.74
C THR A 74 -2.34 -1.15 -4.70
N LEU A 75 -1.68 -0.07 -4.28
CA LEU A 75 -2.25 0.90 -3.33
C LEU A 75 -3.47 1.61 -3.91
N ALA A 76 -3.47 1.98 -5.19
CA ALA A 76 -4.62 2.59 -5.85
C ALA A 76 -5.83 1.65 -5.82
N HIS A 77 -5.60 0.38 -6.15
CA HIS A 77 -6.64 -0.64 -6.10
C HIS A 77 -7.18 -0.86 -4.68
N MET A 78 -6.29 -0.98 -3.70
CA MET A 78 -6.68 -1.11 -2.29
C MET A 78 -7.48 0.11 -1.83
N ALA A 79 -7.03 1.34 -2.14
CA ALA A 79 -7.73 2.56 -1.78
C ALA A 79 -9.12 2.67 -2.42
N HIS A 80 -9.28 2.12 -3.63
CA HIS A 80 -10.57 2.08 -4.33
C HIS A 80 -11.53 1.04 -3.74
N THR A 81 -11.02 -0.15 -3.41
CA THR A 81 -11.85 -1.32 -3.03
C THR A 81 -12.02 -1.48 -1.52
N GLN A 82 -11.20 -0.84 -0.70
CA GLN A 82 -11.16 -1.02 0.76
C GLN A 82 -11.42 0.31 1.48
N PRO A 83 -12.68 0.65 1.78
CA PRO A 83 -13.03 1.90 2.48
C PRO A 83 -12.39 2.04 3.87
N SER A 84 -12.02 0.91 4.49
CA SER A 84 -11.32 0.86 5.78
C SER A 84 -9.86 1.34 5.71
N LEU A 85 -9.27 1.42 4.50
CA LEU A 85 -7.94 1.97 4.26
C LEU A 85 -7.99 3.49 4.15
N THR A 86 -7.98 4.17 5.29
CA THR A 86 -8.09 5.63 5.33
C THR A 86 -6.74 6.36 5.39
N LEU A 87 -5.68 5.68 5.85
CA LEU A 87 -4.36 6.26 6.06
C LEU A 87 -3.25 5.25 5.76
N ILE A 88 -2.16 5.76 5.18
CA ILE A 88 -0.88 5.05 5.07
C ILE A 88 -0.13 5.20 6.40
N PRO A 89 0.42 4.11 6.96
CA PRO A 89 1.23 4.18 8.17
C PRO A 89 2.40 5.15 8.00
N SER A 90 2.67 6.01 9.00
CA SER A 90 3.67 7.08 8.87
C SER A 90 5.07 6.58 8.50
N LYS A 91 5.47 5.39 8.97
CA LYS A 91 6.75 4.77 8.59
C LYS A 91 6.78 4.39 7.11
N ALA A 92 5.70 3.77 6.63
CA ALA A 92 5.53 3.38 5.25
C ALA A 92 5.45 4.61 4.32
N LEU A 93 4.73 5.64 4.75
CA LEU A 93 4.63 6.92 4.04
C LEU A 93 6.00 7.58 3.89
N LYS A 94 6.82 7.59 4.96
CA LYS A 94 8.20 8.08 4.90
C LYS A 94 9.03 7.32 3.86
N CYS A 95 8.98 5.98 3.86
CA CYS A 95 9.68 5.18 2.86
C CYS A 95 9.23 5.53 1.43
N LEU A 96 7.93 5.71 1.22
CA LEU A 96 7.38 6.07 -0.08
C LEU A 96 7.90 7.43 -0.58
N VAL A 97 7.79 8.48 0.24
CA VAL A 97 8.20 9.84 -0.16
C VAL A 97 9.72 10.01 -0.24
N SER A 98 10.49 9.15 0.43
CA SER A 98 11.94 9.12 0.31
C SER A 98 12.43 8.39 -0.95
N SER A 99 11.55 7.69 -1.68
CA SER A 99 11.95 7.02 -2.92
C SER A 99 12.12 8.03 -4.06
N PRO A 100 13.27 8.03 -4.77
CA PRO A 100 13.53 8.98 -5.85
C PRO A 100 12.57 8.80 -7.03
N SER A 101 12.07 7.59 -7.28
CA SER A 101 11.16 7.27 -8.38
C SER A 101 9.69 7.56 -8.08
N PHE A 102 9.33 7.93 -6.84
CA PHE A 102 7.93 8.02 -6.44
C PHE A 102 7.12 9.03 -7.27
N LEU A 103 7.63 10.26 -7.40
CA LEU A 103 6.90 11.32 -8.11
C LEU A 103 6.82 11.07 -9.62
N ASP A 104 7.91 10.59 -10.22
CA ASP A 104 7.95 10.28 -11.66
C ASP A 104 6.98 9.15 -12.01
N VAL A 105 6.92 8.11 -11.18
CA VAL A 105 5.98 7.01 -11.39
C VAL A 105 4.55 7.47 -11.12
N LEU A 106 4.31 8.24 -10.06
CA LEU A 106 2.97 8.76 -9.75
C LEU A 106 2.42 9.64 -10.88
N THR A 107 3.25 10.51 -11.46
CA THR A 107 2.85 11.35 -12.61
C THR A 107 2.61 10.51 -13.86
N GLY A 108 3.49 9.54 -14.14
CA GLY A 108 3.32 8.60 -15.25
C GLY A 108 2.04 7.76 -15.14
N LEU A 109 1.64 7.36 -13.94
CA LEU A 109 0.36 6.68 -13.71
C LEU A 109 -0.84 7.60 -14.00
N GLY A 110 -0.73 8.90 -13.71
CA GLY A 110 -1.80 9.86 -13.97
C GLY A 110 -2.04 10.11 -15.45
N GLN A 111 -0.99 10.03 -16.27
CA GLN A 111 -1.08 10.13 -17.73
C GLN A 111 -1.71 8.90 -18.38
N ALA A 112 -1.69 7.74 -17.71
CA ALA A 112 -2.24 6.48 -18.20
C ALA A 112 -3.76 6.33 -17.96
N GLU A 113 -4.48 7.42 -17.67
CA GLU A 113 -5.94 7.47 -17.42
C GLU A 113 -6.43 6.53 -16.30
N LEU A 114 -5.55 6.12 -15.39
CA LEU A 114 -5.94 5.32 -14.24
C LEU A 114 -6.76 6.17 -13.25
N ALA A 115 -7.76 5.55 -12.62
CA ALA A 115 -8.56 6.17 -11.56
C ALA A 115 -7.71 6.37 -10.29
N LEU A 116 -6.84 7.38 -10.28
CA LEU A 116 -5.92 7.68 -9.18
C LEU A 116 -6.56 8.50 -8.06
N THR A 117 -7.78 8.99 -8.23
CA THR A 117 -8.46 9.82 -7.21
C THR A 117 -8.46 9.18 -5.82
N PRO A 118 -8.75 7.87 -5.65
CA PRO A 118 -8.67 7.22 -4.33
C PRO A 118 -7.25 7.20 -3.78
N LEU A 119 -6.24 6.93 -4.63
CA LEU A 119 -4.83 6.94 -4.23
C LEU A 119 -4.39 8.34 -3.79
N LEU A 120 -4.70 9.37 -4.59
CA LEU A 120 -4.34 10.76 -4.28
C LEU A 120 -5.01 11.24 -3.00
N ARG A 121 -6.29 10.87 -2.78
CA ARG A 121 -6.99 11.15 -1.52
C ARG A 121 -6.29 10.46 -0.35
N LEU A 122 -5.93 9.18 -0.48
CA LEU A 122 -5.23 8.44 0.55
C LEU A 122 -3.87 9.07 0.88
N LEU A 123 -3.09 9.43 -0.14
CA LEU A 123 -1.77 10.06 0.00
C LEU A 123 -1.87 11.43 0.68
N THR A 124 -2.72 12.32 0.15
CA THR A 124 -2.91 13.67 0.69
C THR A 124 -3.42 13.63 2.13
N THR A 125 -4.41 12.81 2.44
CA THR A 125 -4.91 12.64 3.81
C THR A 125 -3.81 12.13 4.75
N SER A 126 -3.00 11.19 4.30
CA SER A 126 -1.89 10.64 5.09
C SER A 126 -0.78 11.68 5.34
N LEU A 127 -0.46 12.48 4.32
CA LEU A 127 0.53 13.57 4.41
C LEU A 127 0.06 14.69 5.33
N VAL A 128 -1.18 15.17 5.16
CA VAL A 128 -1.78 16.20 6.02
C VAL A 128 -1.80 15.73 7.47
N THR A 129 -2.21 14.49 7.73
CA THR A 129 -2.20 13.90 9.07
C THR A 129 -0.79 13.83 9.65
N ALA A 130 0.20 13.41 8.85
CA ALA A 130 1.59 13.32 9.28
C ALA A 130 2.19 14.70 9.60
N LEU A 131 1.87 15.72 8.80
CA LEU A 131 2.27 17.11 9.02
C LEU A 131 1.64 17.69 10.28
N ALA A 132 0.33 17.54 10.46
CA ALA A 132 -0.35 18.00 11.68
C ALA A 132 0.25 17.37 12.95
N THR A 133 0.55 16.07 12.91
CA THR A 133 1.20 15.37 14.01
C THR A 133 2.63 15.86 14.27
N ALA A 134 3.36 16.23 13.21
CA ALA A 134 4.72 16.77 13.34
C ALA A 134 4.71 18.17 13.96
N MET A 135 3.78 19.04 13.55
CA MET A 135 3.62 20.40 14.10
C MET A 135 3.30 20.37 15.59
N GLN A 136 2.42 19.47 16.05
CA GLN A 136 2.08 19.32 17.47
C GLN A 136 3.26 18.87 18.35
N LYS A 137 4.27 18.19 17.77
CA LYS A 137 5.46 17.74 18.52
C LYS A 137 6.53 18.83 18.64
N SER A 138 6.47 19.86 17.79
CA SER A 138 7.42 20.95 17.75
C SER A 138 7.05 22.12 18.68
N ASP A 139 5.89 22.06 19.35
CA ASP A 139 5.50 22.93 20.47
C ASP A 139 5.67 22.19 21.83
N PRO A 140 6.90 21.90 22.30
CA PRO A 140 7.10 21.55 23.70
C PRO A 140 7.05 22.84 24.52
N GLN A 141 6.05 22.94 25.40
CA GLN A 141 6.09 23.88 26.53
C GLN A 141 7.23 23.53 27.49
#